data_AF-A0A536CFJ8-F1
#
_entry.id   AF-A0A536CFJ8-F1
#
_cell.length_a   1.000
_cell.length_b   1.000
_cell.length_c   1.000
_cell.angle_alpha   90.00
_cell.angle_beta   90.00
_cell.angle_gamma   90.00
#
_symmetry.space_group_name_H-M   'P 1'
#
loop_
_entity.id
_entity.type
_entity.pdbx_description
1 polymer ?
#
loop_
_entity_poly.entity_id
_entity_poly.type
_entity_poly.pdbx_seq_one_letter_code
_entity_poly.pdbx_strand_id
1 'polypeptide(L)'
;MRQRRFLKPRLAGALSALLLIGGSLAQWSPVGAQTVPSPSLQAAVTGPTASDSGFTVVQPGMRSYYQQHGGVRTLGKPLSQDFQLVGRRVQIFEQQVLEQREDGSVQALDLLSDALPLTHAAGETFPTADPDMLSGTPPLEAASYHAQALAAIDDGLLDWAAPDDFNGIPVSFGSTFRNTVGCNDLPTGQPCDDRRLLSGALDVWGLPVSAPTVDPGNSDLVYLRFQRGIMQYSQSTGQTQAVPLGSWFKRVLIGTDLPDDLLSDVLGSRYFAQYAPTLPLGVARASDLPATSLAVAFNASTTTSFLSNGLATDATATPVAPALAPAFPSFGATSTPSALSGSLPGTQPGTSPTDPFALTPSALPTPSGTPSATLAFSTTPGLGASLTTTPAASTGVSSTTALPNAPQGPDPCTGDEQILFSPKKPYVGTDVLVAVTSATHHDVRAVRLTGPVKSGQVTERAGLEGWVWEWTIS
;
A
#
# COMPACT_ATOMS: atom_id res chain seq x y z
N MET A 1 6.38 -56.78 -51.87
CA MET A 1 5.67 -56.85 -53.16
C MET A 1 5.21 -55.45 -53.56
N ARG A 2 5.47 -55.10 -54.83
CA ARG A 2 5.05 -53.95 -55.70
C ARG A 2 4.12 -52.85 -55.11
N GLN A 3 4.50 -51.56 -55.10
CA GLN A 3 4.45 -50.53 -56.19
C GLN A 3 3.02 -50.17 -56.65
N ARG A 4 2.52 -48.91 -56.75
CA ARG A 4 3.03 -47.62 -57.28
C ARG A 4 2.06 -46.47 -56.87
N ARG A 5 2.53 -45.25 -56.51
CA ARG A 5 2.65 -43.97 -57.28
C ARG A 5 1.30 -43.38 -57.79
N PHE A 6 0.98 -42.07 -57.74
CA PHE A 6 1.66 -40.88 -58.29
C PHE A 6 1.12 -39.61 -57.56
N LEU A 7 1.92 -38.63 -57.08
CA LEU A 7 2.71 -37.56 -57.71
C LEU A 7 1.96 -36.20 -57.86
N LYS A 8 2.54 -35.16 -57.23
CA LYS A 8 2.31 -33.68 -57.32
C LYS A 8 2.77 -33.14 -58.72
N PRO A 9 3.12 -31.85 -59.02
CA PRO A 9 3.14 -30.56 -58.25
C PRO A 9 2.95 -29.24 -59.11
N ARG A 10 3.32 -28.07 -58.51
CA ARG A 10 3.90 -26.81 -59.09
C ARG A 10 2.97 -25.77 -59.76
N LEU A 11 3.30 -24.47 -59.90
CA LEU A 11 4.11 -23.40 -59.25
C LEU A 11 4.11 -22.22 -60.27
N ALA A 12 3.96 -20.97 -59.80
CA ALA A 12 4.52 -19.69 -60.31
C ALA A 12 4.31 -19.13 -61.75
N GLY A 13 4.26 -17.78 -61.81
CA GLY A 13 4.69 -16.90 -62.93
C GLY A 13 3.52 -16.23 -63.70
N ALA A 14 3.25 -14.91 -63.68
CA ALA A 14 4.00 -13.67 -63.96
C ALA A 14 3.82 -13.13 -65.41
N LEU A 15 3.67 -11.79 -65.48
CA LEU A 15 3.86 -10.83 -66.58
C LEU A 15 2.71 -10.36 -67.51
N SER A 16 2.56 -9.03 -67.49
CA SER A 16 2.35 -8.07 -68.61
C SER A 16 1.01 -8.02 -69.33
N ALA A 17 0.55 -6.93 -69.93
CA ALA A 17 0.75 -5.47 -69.88
C ALA A 17 -0.21 -4.96 -70.98
N LEU A 18 -1.02 -3.92 -70.77
CA LEU A 18 -1.49 -3.11 -71.92
C LEU A 18 -1.99 -1.73 -71.48
N LEU A 19 -1.51 -0.75 -72.23
CA LEU A 19 -1.72 0.69 -72.16
C LEU A 19 -2.93 1.05 -73.04
N LEU A 20 -3.88 1.87 -72.56
CA LEU A 20 -4.78 2.64 -73.44
C LEU A 20 -5.12 4.01 -72.83
N ILE A 21 -5.06 4.99 -73.72
CA ILE A 21 -5.15 6.43 -73.57
C ILE A 21 -6.62 6.87 -73.68
N GLY A 22 -7.02 7.90 -72.95
CA GLY A 22 -8.00 8.88 -73.45
C GLY A 22 -9.14 9.25 -72.51
N GLY A 23 -9.38 10.56 -72.39
CA GLY A 23 -10.72 11.10 -72.11
C GLY A 23 -10.84 11.95 -70.86
N SER A 24 -10.42 13.21 -70.93
CA SER A 24 -10.88 14.26 -70.02
C SER A 24 -12.36 14.56 -70.28
N LEU A 25 -13.23 14.29 -69.31
CA LEU A 25 -14.50 14.99 -69.15
C LEU A 25 -14.60 15.48 -67.71
N ALA A 26 -14.65 16.80 -67.57
CA ALA A 26 -14.99 17.46 -66.34
C ALA A 26 -16.43 17.09 -65.95
N GLN A 27 -16.60 16.30 -64.90
CA GLN A 27 -17.86 16.17 -64.17
C GLN A 27 -17.66 16.73 -62.76
N TRP A 28 -18.39 17.81 -62.48
CA TRP A 28 -18.56 18.35 -61.14
C TRP A 28 -19.27 17.30 -60.29
N SER A 29 -18.57 16.77 -59.28
CA SER A 29 -19.19 16.03 -58.19
C SER A 29 -19.48 17.01 -57.05
N PRO A 30 -20.67 16.96 -56.42
CA PRO A 30 -20.91 17.71 -55.20
C PRO A 30 -19.90 17.27 -54.14
N VAL A 31 -19.34 18.25 -53.44
CA VAL A 31 -18.53 18.05 -52.23
C VAL A 31 -19.34 17.16 -51.28
N GLY A 32 -19.01 15.87 -51.26
CA GLY A 32 -19.39 14.99 -50.19
C GLY A 32 -18.70 15.52 -48.94
N ALA A 33 -19.49 15.91 -47.94
CA ALA A 33 -19.02 16.21 -46.61
C ALA A 33 -18.17 15.01 -46.15
N GLN A 34 -16.85 15.17 -46.18
CA GLN A 34 -15.99 14.29 -45.42
C GLN A 34 -16.36 14.56 -43.97
N THR A 35 -17.05 13.61 -43.34
CA THR A 35 -17.01 13.43 -41.91
C THR A 35 -15.56 13.21 -41.54
N VAL A 36 -14.85 14.31 -41.32
CA VAL A 36 -13.61 14.33 -40.55
C VAL A 36 -13.99 13.63 -39.25
N PRO A 37 -13.37 12.49 -38.88
CA PRO A 37 -13.51 11.99 -37.53
C PRO A 37 -13.07 13.14 -36.63
N SER A 38 -14.02 13.68 -35.87
CA SER A 38 -13.70 14.63 -34.81
C SER A 38 -12.54 14.03 -34.03
N PRO A 39 -11.42 14.74 -33.81
CA PRO A 39 -10.42 14.26 -32.88
C PRO A 39 -11.16 14.04 -31.57
N SER A 40 -11.32 12.79 -31.17
CA SER A 40 -11.71 12.49 -29.81
C SER A 40 -10.65 13.16 -28.95
N LEU A 41 -11.09 14.07 -28.08
CA LEU A 41 -10.29 14.54 -26.97
C LEU A 41 -10.07 13.33 -26.04
N GLN A 42 -9.22 12.37 -26.44
CA GLN A 42 -8.42 11.64 -25.48
C GLN A 42 -7.45 12.68 -24.91
N ALA A 43 -7.93 13.41 -23.91
CA ALA A 43 -7.04 14.03 -22.95
C ALA A 43 -6.19 12.89 -22.40
N ALA A 44 -4.89 12.93 -22.69
CA ALA A 44 -3.92 12.22 -21.88
C ALA A 44 -4.25 12.56 -20.42
N VAL A 45 -4.53 11.55 -19.60
CA VAL A 45 -4.59 11.71 -18.14
C VAL A 45 -3.17 12.01 -17.68
N THR A 46 -2.78 13.26 -17.85
CA THR A 46 -1.56 13.86 -17.30
C THR A 46 -2.00 14.98 -16.37
N GLY A 47 -2.87 14.64 -15.43
CA GLY A 47 -3.21 15.48 -14.29
C GLY A 47 -2.60 14.90 -13.01
N PRO A 48 -2.33 15.71 -11.98
CA PRO A 48 -2.13 15.19 -10.63
C PRO A 48 -3.37 14.37 -10.26
N THR A 49 -3.20 13.13 -9.84
CA THR A 49 -4.28 12.35 -9.24
C THR A 49 -4.66 13.03 -7.92
N ALA A 50 -5.61 13.96 -7.99
CA ALA A 50 -6.24 14.55 -6.81
C ALA A 50 -6.96 13.43 -6.07
N SER A 51 -6.48 13.12 -4.87
CA SER A 51 -7.11 12.17 -3.98
C SER A 51 -8.00 12.90 -2.98
N ASP A 52 -9.04 12.24 -2.49
CA ASP A 52 -9.95 12.81 -1.47
C ASP A 52 -9.22 13.20 -0.16
N SER A 53 -7.97 12.76 0.03
CA SER A 53 -7.13 13.17 1.17
C SER A 53 -6.53 14.56 1.02
N GLY A 54 -6.69 15.21 -0.15
CA GLY A 54 -6.09 16.51 -0.46
C GLY A 54 -4.61 16.43 -0.85
N PHE A 55 -4.04 15.23 -0.98
CA PHE A 55 -2.65 15.02 -1.43
C PHE A 55 -2.61 14.46 -2.86
N THR A 56 -1.54 14.76 -3.60
CA THR A 56 -1.35 14.32 -4.99
C THR A 56 0.03 13.69 -5.18
N VAL A 57 0.12 12.73 -6.12
CA VAL A 57 1.41 12.11 -6.48
C VAL A 57 2.05 12.93 -7.61
N VAL A 58 2.87 13.90 -7.23
CA VAL A 58 3.42 14.88 -8.18
C VAL A 58 4.70 14.39 -8.86
N GLN A 59 5.57 13.67 -8.15
CA GLN A 59 6.85 13.23 -8.68
C GLN A 59 6.67 12.16 -9.77
N PRO A 60 7.26 12.33 -10.98
CA PRO A 60 7.05 11.39 -12.09
C PRO A 60 7.39 9.94 -11.75
N GLY A 61 8.54 9.70 -11.10
CA GLY A 61 8.95 8.35 -10.70
C GLY A 61 7.97 7.70 -9.73
N MET A 62 7.56 8.41 -8.68
CA MET A 62 6.59 7.93 -7.70
C MET A 62 5.21 7.71 -8.32
N ARG A 63 4.81 8.56 -9.28
CA ARG A 63 3.56 8.39 -10.02
C ARG A 63 3.59 7.14 -10.88
N SER A 64 4.68 6.89 -11.58
CA SER A 64 4.85 5.68 -12.39
C SER A 64 4.84 4.44 -11.52
N TYR A 65 5.56 4.43 -10.39
CA TYR A 65 5.51 3.33 -9.42
C TYR A 65 4.07 3.13 -8.92
N TYR A 66 3.43 4.18 -8.43
CA TYR A 66 2.06 4.11 -7.89
C TYR A 66 1.08 3.49 -8.89
N GLN A 67 1.11 3.91 -10.16
CA GLN A 67 0.24 3.36 -11.20
C GLN A 67 0.57 1.89 -11.53
N GLN A 68 1.85 1.54 -11.58
CA GLN A 68 2.31 0.19 -11.95
C GLN A 68 2.14 -0.85 -10.85
N HIS A 69 1.94 -0.41 -9.60
CA HIS A 69 1.78 -1.28 -8.44
C HIS A 69 0.35 -1.22 -7.87
N GLY A 70 -0.67 -1.01 -8.70
CA GLY A 70 -2.10 -1.10 -8.30
C GLY A 70 -2.70 0.16 -7.69
N GLY A 71 -1.92 1.24 -7.54
CA GLY A 71 -2.39 2.54 -7.09
C GLY A 71 -3.14 2.48 -5.76
N VAL A 72 -4.34 3.07 -5.73
CA VAL A 72 -5.17 3.14 -4.51
C VAL A 72 -5.50 1.76 -3.96
N ARG A 73 -5.69 0.76 -4.84
CA ARG A 73 -6.07 -0.60 -4.42
C ARG A 73 -5.00 -1.27 -3.57
N THR A 74 -3.74 -0.94 -3.80
CA THR A 74 -2.59 -1.63 -3.19
C THR A 74 -1.84 -0.75 -2.20
N LEU A 75 -1.55 0.49 -2.58
CA LEU A 75 -0.78 1.44 -1.77
C LEU A 75 -1.70 2.35 -0.92
N GLY A 76 -2.98 2.43 -1.29
CA GLY A 76 -3.93 3.36 -0.71
C GLY A 76 -3.73 4.81 -1.14
N LYS A 77 -4.48 5.73 -0.57
CA LYS A 77 -4.42 7.16 -0.90
C LYS A 77 -3.08 7.77 -0.42
N PRO A 78 -2.55 8.80 -1.11
CA PRO A 78 -1.42 9.57 -0.58
C PRO A 78 -1.86 10.30 0.70
N LEU A 79 -0.98 10.32 1.70
CA LEU A 79 -1.19 10.95 3.00
C LEU A 79 -0.26 12.13 3.27
N SER A 80 0.63 12.43 2.33
CA SER A 80 1.57 13.55 2.35
C SER A 80 1.87 14.07 0.93
N GLN A 81 2.47 15.25 0.84
CA GLN A 81 3.26 15.66 -0.33
C GLN A 81 4.56 14.83 -0.39
N ASP A 82 5.34 14.93 -1.47
CA ASP A 82 6.73 14.47 -1.42
C ASP A 82 7.59 15.42 -0.58
N PHE A 83 8.49 14.86 0.23
CA PHE A 83 9.36 15.63 1.11
C PHE A 83 10.71 14.93 1.33
N GLN A 84 11.66 15.61 1.95
CA GLN A 84 12.97 15.03 2.29
C GLN A 84 12.93 14.38 3.67
N LEU A 85 13.32 13.12 3.76
CA LEU A 85 13.45 12.35 5.00
C LEU A 85 14.82 11.67 5.01
N VAL A 86 15.69 12.08 5.93
CA VAL A 86 17.04 11.52 6.09
C VAL A 86 17.83 11.51 4.77
N GLY A 87 17.73 12.62 4.02
CA GLY A 87 18.40 12.80 2.72
C GLY A 87 17.74 12.08 1.54
N ARG A 88 16.65 11.33 1.77
CA ARG A 88 15.89 10.64 0.72
C ARG A 88 14.59 11.37 0.44
N ARG A 89 14.18 11.44 -0.82
CA ARG A 89 12.88 11.98 -1.20
C ARG A 89 11.82 10.90 -0.99
N VAL A 90 10.81 11.17 -0.16
CA VAL A 90 9.77 10.20 0.21
C VAL A 90 8.37 10.78 0.03
N GLN A 91 7.38 9.90 -0.10
CA GLN A 91 5.96 10.23 -0.01
C GLN A 91 5.22 9.12 0.75
N ILE A 92 4.35 9.50 1.68
CA ILE A 92 3.57 8.59 2.50
C ILE A 92 2.25 8.28 1.81
N PHE A 93 1.88 7.01 1.76
CA PHE A 93 0.58 6.49 1.34
C PHE A 93 -0.07 5.75 2.52
N GLU A 94 -1.34 5.36 2.42
CA GLU A 94 -2.03 4.69 3.54
C GLU A 94 -1.32 3.39 3.97
N GLN A 95 -0.89 2.59 2.99
CA GLN A 95 -0.34 1.26 3.23
C GLN A 95 1.18 1.23 3.29
N GLN A 96 1.86 2.18 2.61
CA GLN A 96 3.30 2.14 2.38
C GLN A 96 3.90 3.55 2.39
N VAL A 97 5.23 3.63 2.50
CA VAL A 97 5.98 4.86 2.22
C VAL A 97 6.85 4.58 1.02
N LEU A 98 6.77 5.42 -0.01
CA LEU A 98 7.64 5.31 -1.17
C LEU A 98 8.85 6.21 -0.98
N GLU A 99 10.02 5.73 -1.38
CA GLU A 99 11.24 6.50 -1.47
C GLU A 99 11.79 6.51 -2.89
N GLN A 100 12.38 7.64 -3.26
CA GLN A 100 13.18 7.78 -4.46
C GLN A 100 14.66 7.70 -4.10
N ARG A 101 15.36 6.73 -4.68
CA ARG A 101 16.81 6.55 -4.54
C ARG A 101 17.59 7.58 -5.35
N GLU A 102 18.89 7.66 -5.10
CA GLU A 102 19.80 8.60 -5.79
C GLU A 102 19.86 8.36 -7.31
N ASP A 103 19.66 7.12 -7.76
CA ASP A 103 19.59 6.75 -9.18
C ASP A 103 18.24 7.10 -9.84
N GLY A 104 17.31 7.68 -9.07
CA GLY A 104 15.97 8.06 -9.50
C GLY A 104 14.96 6.91 -9.47
N SER A 105 15.38 5.67 -9.16
CA SER A 105 14.48 4.54 -8.95
C SER A 105 13.59 4.77 -7.73
N VAL A 106 12.39 4.18 -7.75
CA VAL A 106 11.43 4.28 -6.64
C VAL A 106 11.17 2.90 -6.07
N GLN A 107 11.09 2.81 -4.75
CA GLN A 107 10.67 1.60 -4.05
C GLN A 107 9.84 1.92 -2.82
N ALA A 108 9.17 0.90 -2.27
CA ALA A 108 8.64 0.96 -0.92
C ALA A 108 9.78 0.91 0.11
N LEU A 109 9.75 1.85 1.05
CA LEU A 109 10.65 1.91 2.20
C LEU A 109 10.35 0.75 3.14
N ASP A 110 11.40 0.07 3.60
CA ASP A 110 11.28 -0.92 4.67
C ASP A 110 11.05 -0.23 6.02
N LEU A 111 9.77 0.04 6.31
CA LEU A 111 9.36 0.66 7.56
C LEU A 111 9.55 -0.29 8.76
N LEU A 112 9.44 -1.59 8.54
CA LEU A 112 9.30 -2.58 9.61
C LEU A 112 10.62 -2.96 10.29
N SER A 113 11.77 -2.62 9.69
CA SER A 113 13.09 -2.94 10.25
C SER A 113 13.66 -1.86 11.19
N ASP A 114 13.42 -0.57 10.92
CA ASP A 114 13.99 0.55 11.69
C ASP A 114 12.94 1.63 12.02
N ALA A 115 12.21 2.11 11.01
CA ALA A 115 11.39 3.32 11.17
C ALA A 115 10.13 3.12 12.04
N LEU A 116 9.55 1.93 11.97
CA LEU A 116 8.32 1.53 12.63
C LEU A 116 8.36 0.01 12.89
N PRO A 117 9.07 -0.47 13.91
CA PRO A 117 9.07 -1.89 14.30
C PRO A 117 7.72 -2.24 14.95
N LEU A 118 6.67 -2.22 14.13
CA LEU A 118 5.28 -2.33 14.56
C LEU A 118 5.04 -3.72 15.16
N THR A 119 4.86 -3.78 16.48
CA THR A 119 4.47 -4.99 17.21
C THR A 119 3.09 -4.86 17.81
N HIS A 120 2.68 -3.66 18.21
CA HIS A 120 1.33 -3.38 18.70
C HIS A 120 0.78 -2.09 18.11
N ALA A 121 -0.52 -2.07 17.82
CA ALA A 121 -1.24 -0.83 17.60
C ALA A 121 -2.75 -1.01 17.78
N ALA A 122 -3.36 -0.09 18.53
CA ALA A 122 -4.82 -0.03 18.71
C ALA A 122 -5.42 -1.34 19.27
N GLY A 123 -4.67 -2.04 20.12
CA GLY A 123 -5.07 -3.31 20.72
C GLY A 123 -4.79 -4.53 19.86
N GLU A 124 -4.28 -4.36 18.64
CA GLU A 124 -3.84 -5.45 17.77
C GLU A 124 -2.39 -5.84 18.07
N THR A 125 -2.09 -7.13 17.99
CA THR A 125 -0.71 -7.66 18.16
C THR A 125 -0.22 -8.28 16.86
N PHE A 126 0.83 -7.69 16.28
CA PHE A 126 1.40 -8.13 15.01
C PHE A 126 2.57 -9.11 15.21
N PRO A 127 2.72 -10.11 14.32
CA PRO A 127 3.85 -11.02 14.39
C PRO A 127 5.17 -10.27 14.17
N THR A 128 6.18 -10.63 14.96
CA THR A 128 7.57 -10.25 14.68
C THR A 128 8.11 -11.04 13.49
N ALA A 129 9.19 -10.55 12.88
CA ALA A 129 9.92 -11.37 11.91
C ALA A 129 10.52 -12.59 12.63
N ASP A 130 10.32 -13.77 12.05
CA ASP A 130 10.97 -15.01 12.43
C ASP A 130 12.44 -14.96 11.96
N PRO A 131 13.43 -15.05 12.86
CA PRO A 131 14.84 -14.97 12.49
C PRO A 131 15.29 -16.03 11.49
N ASP A 132 14.75 -17.25 11.57
CA ASP A 132 15.12 -18.34 10.68
C ASP A 132 14.57 -18.09 9.28
N MET A 133 13.30 -17.68 9.18
CA MET A 133 12.71 -17.29 7.89
C MET A 133 13.43 -16.08 7.30
N LEU A 134 13.68 -15.04 8.10
CA LEU A 134 14.37 -13.83 7.65
C LEU A 134 15.78 -14.14 7.13
N SER A 135 16.53 -15.02 7.82
CA SER A 135 17.86 -15.44 7.39
C SER A 135 17.87 -16.19 6.06
N GLY A 136 16.76 -16.85 5.72
CA GLY A 136 16.55 -17.51 4.44
C GLY A 136 16.12 -16.57 3.31
N THR A 137 15.83 -15.29 3.59
CA THR A 137 15.44 -14.31 2.57
C THR A 137 16.64 -13.53 2.02
N PRO A 138 16.65 -13.20 0.72
CA PRO A 138 17.62 -12.25 0.18
C PRO A 138 17.43 -10.85 0.79
N PRO A 139 18.52 -10.09 1.03
CA PRO A 139 18.43 -8.69 1.43
C PRO A 139 17.71 -7.85 0.37
N LEU A 140 16.82 -6.94 0.80
CA LEU A 140 16.03 -6.07 -0.09
C LEU A 140 16.87 -5.20 -1.04
N GLU A 141 18.09 -4.86 -0.63
CA GLU A 141 19.01 -4.02 -1.41
C GLU A 141 19.95 -4.85 -2.31
N ALA A 142 19.83 -6.18 -2.33
CA ALA A 142 20.64 -7.03 -3.18
C ALA A 142 20.24 -6.85 -4.65
N ALA A 143 21.22 -6.65 -5.54
CA ALA A 143 20.96 -6.53 -6.99
C ALA A 143 20.27 -7.78 -7.59
N SER A 144 20.43 -8.94 -6.95
CA SER A 144 19.82 -10.22 -7.34
C SER A 144 18.50 -10.52 -6.61
N TYR A 145 17.95 -9.57 -5.84
CA TYR A 145 16.79 -9.78 -4.99
C TYR A 145 15.62 -10.43 -5.74
N HIS A 146 15.13 -9.82 -6.84
CA HIS A 146 14.02 -10.37 -7.62
C HIS A 146 14.32 -11.77 -8.17
N ALA A 147 15.52 -12.01 -8.66
CA ALA A 147 15.88 -13.31 -9.23
C ALA A 147 15.83 -14.41 -8.16
N GLN A 148 16.36 -14.15 -6.96
CA GLN A 148 16.34 -15.10 -5.84
C GLN A 148 14.95 -15.26 -5.25
N ALA A 149 14.20 -14.17 -5.09
CA ALA A 149 12.85 -14.19 -4.56
C ALA A 149 11.88 -14.95 -5.49
N LEU A 150 11.95 -14.72 -6.80
CA LEU A 150 11.16 -15.47 -7.77
C LEU A 150 11.53 -16.96 -7.79
N ALA A 151 12.82 -17.29 -7.69
CA ALA A 151 13.25 -18.69 -7.59
C ALA A 151 12.67 -19.37 -6.33
N ALA A 152 12.69 -18.70 -5.18
CA ALA A 152 12.09 -19.23 -3.96
C ALA A 152 10.56 -19.43 -4.11
N ILE A 153 9.87 -18.53 -4.80
CA ILE A 153 8.44 -18.69 -5.09
C ILE A 153 8.19 -19.85 -6.06
N ASP A 154 9.03 -20.01 -7.08
CA ASP A 154 8.98 -21.13 -8.03
C ASP A 154 9.21 -22.48 -7.29
N ASP A 155 10.02 -22.48 -6.23
CA ASP A 155 10.27 -23.63 -5.34
C ASP A 155 9.15 -23.85 -4.28
N GLY A 156 8.04 -23.09 -4.36
CA GLY A 156 6.85 -23.27 -3.52
C GLY A 156 6.85 -22.48 -2.21
N LEU A 157 7.69 -21.44 -2.05
CA LEU A 157 7.74 -20.61 -0.84
C LEU A 157 6.37 -20.12 -0.38
N LEU A 158 5.55 -19.60 -1.31
CA LEU A 158 4.24 -19.05 -0.94
C LEU A 158 3.24 -20.13 -0.48
N ASP A 159 3.41 -21.38 -0.89
CA ASP A 159 2.44 -22.44 -0.57
C ASP A 159 2.49 -22.82 0.91
N TRP A 160 3.66 -22.67 1.56
CA TRP A 160 3.82 -22.94 2.98
C TRP A 160 3.97 -21.68 3.84
N ALA A 161 4.60 -20.63 3.33
CA ALA A 161 4.84 -19.41 4.10
C ALA A 161 3.68 -18.40 4.03
N ALA A 162 2.90 -18.42 2.94
CA ALA A 162 1.75 -17.53 2.73
C ALA A 162 0.53 -18.33 2.23
N PRO A 163 0.06 -19.35 2.98
CA PRO A 163 -1.00 -20.22 2.51
C PRO A 163 -2.33 -19.47 2.39
N ASP A 164 -3.23 -19.98 1.55
CA ASP A 164 -4.60 -19.46 1.42
C ASP A 164 -5.58 -20.07 2.45
N ASP A 165 -5.18 -21.16 3.11
CA ASP A 165 -5.87 -21.77 4.25
C ASP A 165 -4.91 -21.84 5.44
N PHE A 166 -5.40 -21.48 6.62
CA PHE A 166 -4.67 -21.61 7.87
C PHE A 166 -5.58 -22.22 8.93
N ASN A 167 -5.34 -23.49 9.27
CA ASN A 167 -6.16 -24.22 10.24
C ASN A 167 -7.67 -24.23 9.90
N GLY A 168 -8.03 -24.32 8.61
CA GLY A 168 -9.42 -24.27 8.16
C GLY A 168 -9.99 -22.85 8.05
N ILE A 169 -9.17 -21.81 8.27
CA ILE A 169 -9.53 -20.40 8.07
C ILE A 169 -9.05 -19.99 6.66
N PRO A 170 -9.93 -19.51 5.76
CA PRO A 170 -9.57 -19.17 4.38
C PRO A 170 -8.86 -17.80 4.29
N VAL A 171 -7.66 -17.70 4.87
CA VAL A 171 -6.89 -16.47 5.03
C VAL A 171 -6.39 -15.84 3.73
N SER A 172 -6.40 -16.57 2.61
CA SER A 172 -6.14 -16.03 1.25
C SER A 172 -4.85 -15.20 1.09
N PHE A 173 -3.80 -15.43 1.89
CA PHE A 173 -2.59 -14.61 1.87
C PHE A 173 -1.83 -14.73 0.55
N GLY A 174 -1.62 -15.94 0.05
CA GLY A 174 -0.89 -16.21 -1.19
C GLY A 174 -1.63 -15.67 -2.41
N SER A 175 -2.95 -15.86 -2.46
CA SER A 175 -3.83 -15.30 -3.47
C SER A 175 -3.81 -13.77 -3.44
N THR A 176 -3.88 -13.15 -2.26
CA THR A 176 -3.79 -11.69 -2.12
C THR A 176 -2.44 -11.16 -2.59
N PHE A 177 -1.34 -11.85 -2.24
CA PHE A 177 0.00 -11.51 -2.71
C PHE A 177 0.07 -11.54 -4.24
N ARG A 178 -0.34 -12.64 -4.89
CA ARG A 178 -0.29 -12.80 -6.35
C ARG A 178 -1.17 -11.77 -7.08
N ASN A 179 -2.28 -11.35 -6.47
CA ASN A 179 -3.22 -10.37 -7.03
C ASN A 179 -2.88 -8.90 -6.69
N THR A 180 -1.71 -8.65 -6.08
CA THR A 180 -1.26 -7.30 -5.73
C THR A 180 -1.19 -6.39 -6.97
N VAL A 181 -0.63 -6.89 -8.08
CA VAL A 181 -0.54 -6.18 -9.35
C VAL A 181 -1.32 -6.97 -10.40
N GLY A 182 -2.19 -6.29 -11.15
CA GLY A 182 -2.95 -6.88 -12.25
C GLY A 182 -2.49 -6.39 -13.62
N CYS A 183 -2.94 -7.05 -14.69
CA CYS A 183 -2.60 -6.66 -16.07
C CYS A 183 -2.94 -5.20 -16.40
N ASN A 184 -4.00 -4.66 -15.81
CA ASN A 184 -4.45 -3.29 -16.03
C ASN A 184 -3.53 -2.24 -15.39
N ASP A 185 -2.66 -2.64 -14.47
CA ASP A 185 -1.69 -1.77 -13.82
C ASP A 185 -0.42 -1.63 -14.68
N LEU A 186 -0.19 -2.55 -15.62
CA LEU A 186 1.00 -2.53 -16.46
C LEU A 186 0.95 -1.41 -17.52
N PRO A 187 2.10 -0.83 -17.91
CA PRO A 187 2.15 0.17 -18.97
C PRO A 187 1.57 -0.36 -20.30
N THR A 188 0.84 0.49 -21.02
CA THR A 188 0.21 0.14 -22.29
C THR A 188 1.21 -0.47 -23.28
N GLY A 189 0.82 -1.57 -23.93
CA GLY A 189 1.64 -2.26 -24.93
C GLY A 189 2.68 -3.22 -24.36
N GLN A 190 2.76 -3.35 -23.03
CA GLN A 190 3.56 -4.38 -22.39
C GLN A 190 2.80 -5.70 -22.29
N PRO A 191 3.47 -6.85 -22.41
CA PRO A 191 2.85 -8.14 -22.16
C PRO A 191 2.42 -8.26 -20.70
N CYS A 192 1.24 -8.86 -20.47
CA CYS A 192 0.84 -9.29 -19.14
C CYS A 192 1.33 -10.73 -18.94
N ASP A 193 2.46 -10.87 -18.24
CA ASP A 193 3.05 -12.15 -17.87
C ASP A 193 3.09 -12.31 -16.34
N ASP A 194 2.87 -13.54 -15.86
CA ASP A 194 2.76 -13.83 -14.43
C ASP A 194 4.04 -13.46 -13.66
N ARG A 195 5.22 -13.65 -14.27
CA ARG A 195 6.51 -13.33 -13.62
C ARG A 195 6.63 -11.84 -13.33
N ARG A 196 6.16 -10.99 -14.25
CA ARG A 196 6.14 -9.54 -14.06
C ARG A 196 5.14 -9.11 -12.99
N LEU A 197 3.95 -9.69 -12.97
CA LEU A 197 2.96 -9.39 -11.92
C LEU A 197 3.51 -9.79 -10.54
N LEU A 198 4.17 -10.95 -10.46
CA LEU A 198 4.80 -11.43 -9.25
C LEU A 198 5.99 -10.56 -8.82
N SER A 199 6.77 -10.06 -9.77
CA SER A 199 7.84 -9.08 -9.49
C SER A 199 7.26 -7.79 -8.90
N GLY A 200 6.13 -7.32 -9.44
CA GLY A 200 5.43 -6.15 -8.90
C GLY A 200 4.86 -6.38 -7.49
N ALA A 201 4.44 -7.61 -7.16
CA ALA A 201 4.03 -7.98 -5.80
C ALA A 201 5.23 -7.99 -4.83
N LEU A 202 6.39 -8.51 -5.28
CA LEU A 202 7.65 -8.48 -4.52
C LEU A 202 8.12 -7.05 -4.24
N ASP A 203 7.88 -6.11 -5.16
CA ASP A 203 8.23 -4.70 -4.92
C ASP A 203 7.41 -4.08 -3.79
N VAL A 204 6.15 -4.47 -3.64
CA VAL A 204 5.24 -3.96 -2.60
C VAL A 204 5.47 -4.63 -1.25
N TRP A 205 5.55 -5.96 -1.24
CA TRP A 205 5.52 -6.74 0.01
C TRP A 205 6.88 -7.27 0.43
N GLY A 206 7.74 -7.59 -0.54
CA GLY A 206 8.89 -8.46 -0.33
C GLY A 206 8.49 -9.92 -0.08
N LEU A 207 9.38 -10.71 0.51
CA LEU A 207 9.08 -12.11 0.87
C LEU A 207 8.43 -12.24 2.27
N PRO A 208 7.65 -13.31 2.52
CA PRO A 208 7.17 -13.62 3.86
C PRO A 208 8.32 -13.84 4.84
N VAL A 209 8.20 -13.30 6.05
CA VAL A 209 9.21 -13.40 7.13
C VAL A 209 8.61 -13.81 8.47
N SER A 210 7.36 -14.27 8.49
CA SER A 210 6.75 -14.92 9.65
C SER A 210 5.84 -16.05 9.19
N ALA A 211 5.42 -16.90 10.13
CA ALA A 211 4.25 -17.75 9.92
C ALA A 211 2.95 -16.93 10.10
N PRO A 212 1.82 -17.38 9.51
CA PRO A 212 0.50 -16.86 9.86
C PRO A 212 0.25 -17.00 11.36
N THR A 213 -0.22 -15.92 12.00
CA THR A 213 -0.42 -15.86 13.45
C THR A 213 -1.78 -15.24 13.77
N VAL A 214 -2.58 -15.91 14.58
CA VAL A 214 -3.85 -15.36 15.10
C VAL A 214 -3.53 -14.27 16.12
N ASP A 215 -4.26 -13.16 16.09
CA ASP A 215 -4.13 -12.14 17.13
C ASP A 215 -4.56 -12.73 18.50
N PRO A 216 -3.70 -12.70 19.53
CA PRO A 216 -4.03 -13.19 20.87
C PRO A 216 -5.18 -12.39 21.54
N GLY A 217 -5.33 -11.12 21.21
CA GLY A 217 -6.39 -10.24 21.72
C GLY A 217 -7.67 -10.30 20.87
N ASN A 218 -7.60 -10.80 19.63
CA ASN A 218 -8.74 -10.86 18.73
C ASN A 218 -8.68 -12.05 17.75
N SER A 219 -9.32 -13.16 18.08
CA SER A 219 -9.34 -14.35 17.22
C SER A 219 -10.00 -14.16 15.85
N ASP A 220 -10.69 -13.03 15.60
CA ASP A 220 -11.18 -12.67 14.25
C ASP A 220 -10.02 -12.42 13.27
N LEU A 221 -8.86 -12.02 13.78
CA LEU A 221 -7.75 -11.51 13.00
C LEU A 221 -6.62 -12.53 12.89
N VAL A 222 -6.11 -12.70 11.68
CA VAL A 222 -4.91 -13.48 11.40
C VAL A 222 -3.94 -12.59 10.62
N TYR A 223 -2.68 -12.56 11.01
CA TYR A 223 -1.66 -11.74 10.38
C TYR A 223 -0.58 -12.59 9.72
N LEU A 224 0.01 -12.04 8.66
CA LEU A 224 1.23 -12.55 8.06
C LEU A 224 2.18 -11.37 7.77
N ARG A 225 3.42 -11.47 8.24
CA ARG A 225 4.44 -10.45 8.01
C ARG A 225 5.28 -10.79 6.78
N PHE A 226 5.51 -9.75 5.98
CA PHE A 226 6.45 -9.72 4.87
C PHE A 226 7.56 -8.72 5.17
N GLN A 227 8.63 -8.73 4.37
CA GLN A 227 9.76 -7.81 4.56
C GLN A 227 9.34 -6.33 4.56
N ARG A 228 8.34 -5.93 3.77
CA ARG A 228 7.90 -4.53 3.63
C ARG A 228 6.47 -4.26 4.12
N GLY A 229 5.76 -5.27 4.62
CA GLY A 229 4.35 -5.12 4.92
C GLY A 229 3.79 -6.19 5.84
N ILE A 230 2.58 -5.97 6.32
CA ILE A 230 1.81 -6.97 7.08
C ILE A 230 0.46 -7.10 6.39
N MET A 231 0.06 -8.33 6.09
CA MET A 231 -1.31 -8.63 5.69
C MET A 231 -2.12 -9.04 6.92
N GLN A 232 -3.38 -8.63 6.93
CA GLN A 232 -4.37 -8.96 7.93
C GLN A 232 -5.56 -9.61 7.23
N TYR A 233 -5.92 -10.79 7.69
CA TYR A 233 -7.21 -11.40 7.39
C TYR A 233 -8.18 -11.15 8.54
N SER A 234 -9.45 -10.89 8.22
CA SER A 234 -10.55 -10.77 9.18
C SER A 234 -11.64 -11.79 8.86
N GLN A 235 -11.97 -12.65 9.82
CA GLN A 235 -13.04 -13.66 9.67
C GLN A 235 -14.41 -13.02 9.45
N SER A 236 -14.70 -11.93 10.17
CA SER A 236 -15.98 -11.23 10.10
C SER A 236 -16.27 -10.63 8.73
N THR A 237 -15.24 -10.24 7.99
CA THR A 237 -15.36 -9.71 6.63
C THR A 237 -15.01 -10.72 5.54
N GLY A 238 -14.28 -11.79 5.90
CA GLY A 238 -13.71 -12.75 4.96
C GLY A 238 -12.68 -12.12 4.01
N GLN A 239 -12.08 -10.99 4.39
CA GLN A 239 -11.15 -10.24 3.54
C GLN A 239 -9.73 -10.27 4.09
N THR A 240 -8.78 -10.30 3.17
CA THR A 240 -7.35 -10.12 3.43
C THR A 240 -6.93 -8.78 2.88
N GLN A 241 -6.34 -7.95 3.72
CA GLN A 241 -5.97 -6.57 3.39
C GLN A 241 -4.63 -6.21 3.99
N ALA A 242 -4.05 -5.11 3.52
CA ALA A 242 -2.83 -4.54 4.08
C ALA A 242 -3.10 -3.85 5.43
N VAL A 243 -2.20 -4.05 6.39
CA VAL A 243 -2.11 -3.19 7.57
C VAL A 243 -1.57 -1.83 7.12
N PRO A 244 -2.19 -0.69 7.51
CA PRO A 244 -1.88 0.63 6.98
C PRO A 244 -0.61 1.24 7.58
N LEU A 245 0.55 0.66 7.25
CA LEU A 245 1.84 1.04 7.82
C LEU A 245 2.19 2.51 7.58
N GLY A 246 1.90 3.05 6.40
CA GLY A 246 2.16 4.46 6.12
C GLY A 246 1.25 5.39 6.93
N SER A 247 0.02 4.99 7.22
CA SER A 247 -0.87 5.72 8.14
C SER A 247 -0.33 5.73 9.57
N TRP A 248 0.17 4.59 10.05
CA TRP A 248 0.82 4.50 11.36
C TRP A 248 2.09 5.34 11.41
N PHE A 249 2.95 5.24 10.40
CA PHE A 249 4.18 6.02 10.31
C PHE A 249 3.90 7.53 10.31
N LYS A 250 2.86 7.99 9.59
CA LYS A 250 2.42 9.39 9.66
C LYS A 250 2.03 9.80 11.08
N ARG A 251 1.25 9.00 11.80
CA ARG A 251 0.86 9.29 13.20
C ARG A 251 2.09 9.34 14.10
N VAL A 252 3.05 8.43 13.91
CA VAL A 252 4.32 8.43 14.65
C VAL A 252 5.11 9.72 14.38
N LEU A 253 5.26 10.12 13.11
CA LEU A 253 5.93 11.37 12.75
C LEU A 253 5.25 12.61 13.35
N ILE A 254 3.92 12.62 13.44
CA ILE A 254 3.16 13.74 14.00
C ILE A 254 3.21 13.72 15.54
N GLY A 255 3.18 12.54 16.16
CA GLY A 255 3.19 12.39 17.61
C GLY A 255 1.85 12.62 18.29
N THR A 256 0.74 12.68 17.54
CA THR A 256 -0.63 12.82 18.07
C THR A 256 -1.51 11.65 17.66
N ASP A 257 -2.58 11.39 18.41
CA ASP A 257 -3.55 10.32 18.16
C ASP A 257 -2.92 8.91 18.01
N LEU A 258 -1.89 8.65 18.81
CA LEU A 258 -1.26 7.34 18.91
C LEU A 258 -1.92 6.53 20.02
N PRO A 259 -2.37 5.30 19.73
CA PRO A 259 -2.74 4.33 20.76
C PRO A 259 -1.61 4.12 21.78
N ASP A 260 -1.95 3.88 23.05
CA ASP A 260 -0.98 3.75 24.14
C ASP A 260 0.02 2.59 23.94
N ASP A 261 -0.43 1.50 23.32
CA ASP A 261 0.38 0.33 22.97
C ASP A 261 1.42 0.69 21.88
N LEU A 262 0.99 1.35 20.81
CA LEU A 262 1.90 1.85 19.78
C LEU A 262 2.84 2.92 20.30
N LEU A 263 2.35 3.84 21.15
CA LEU A 263 3.18 4.88 21.77
C LEU A 263 4.35 4.24 22.52
N SER A 264 4.07 3.20 23.31
CA SER A 264 5.08 2.45 24.06
C SER A 264 6.17 1.86 23.16
N ASP A 265 5.80 1.34 21.98
CA ASP A 265 6.74 0.78 20.99
C ASP A 265 7.64 1.86 20.35
N VAL A 266 7.16 3.12 20.22
CA VAL A 266 7.85 4.16 19.43
C VAL A 266 8.46 5.30 20.24
N LEU A 267 8.30 5.35 21.56
CA LEU A 267 8.84 6.43 22.41
C LEU A 267 10.35 6.65 22.21
N GLY A 268 11.11 5.57 21.99
CA GLY A 268 12.56 5.60 21.71
C GLY A 268 12.93 5.87 20.25
N SER A 269 11.96 5.93 19.33
CA SER A 269 12.21 6.10 17.91
C SER A 269 12.64 7.53 17.58
N ARG A 270 13.65 7.65 16.71
CA ARG A 270 14.04 8.94 16.12
C ARG A 270 12.92 9.58 15.29
N TYR A 271 11.93 8.80 14.86
CA TYR A 271 10.83 9.30 14.04
C TYR A 271 9.64 9.83 14.85
N PHE A 272 9.55 9.51 16.14
CA PHE A 272 8.41 9.90 16.96
C PHE A 272 8.29 11.44 17.12
N ALA A 273 7.09 12.01 16.99
CA ALA A 273 6.80 13.43 17.27
C ALA A 273 7.79 14.44 16.63
N GLN A 274 8.14 14.23 15.36
CA GLN A 274 9.09 15.06 14.62
C GLN A 274 8.44 16.23 13.90
N TYR A 275 7.15 16.17 13.59
CA TYR A 275 6.45 17.24 12.90
C TYR A 275 6.25 18.46 13.82
N ALA A 276 6.94 19.55 13.49
CA ALA A 276 6.84 20.83 14.19
C ALA A 276 6.78 21.96 13.15
N PRO A 277 5.61 22.24 12.56
CA PRO A 277 5.49 23.13 11.39
C PRO A 277 5.91 24.59 11.65
N THR A 278 6.00 25.00 12.92
CA THR A 278 6.45 26.35 13.32
C THR A 278 7.97 26.48 13.46
N LEU A 279 8.71 25.37 13.39
CA LEU A 279 10.17 25.35 13.45
C LEU A 279 10.80 25.35 12.05
N PRO A 280 12.08 25.75 11.92
CA PRO A 280 12.82 25.61 10.66
C PRO A 280 12.73 24.19 10.10
N LEU A 281 12.46 24.08 8.80
CA LEU A 281 12.23 22.81 8.08
C LEU A 281 11.06 21.96 8.61
N GLY A 282 10.29 22.44 9.58
CA GLY A 282 9.17 21.70 10.16
C GLY A 282 9.57 20.54 11.07
N VAL A 283 10.82 20.50 11.58
CA VAL A 283 11.37 19.35 12.33
C VAL A 283 11.66 19.70 13.78
N ALA A 284 11.12 18.92 14.72
CA ALA A 284 11.27 19.13 16.16
C ALA A 284 12.71 18.87 16.65
N ARG A 285 13.31 17.75 16.21
CA ARG A 285 14.63 17.29 16.64
C ARG A 285 15.50 17.03 15.41
N ALA A 286 15.97 18.12 14.80
CA ALA A 286 16.73 18.07 13.54
C ALA A 286 18.05 17.27 13.63
N SER A 287 18.62 17.10 14.83
CA SER A 287 19.77 16.21 15.06
C SER A 287 19.45 14.74 14.83
N ASP A 288 18.21 14.34 15.13
CA ASP A 288 17.77 12.93 15.08
C ASP A 288 17.37 12.55 13.64
N LEU A 289 16.93 13.53 12.86
CA LEU A 289 16.55 13.40 11.45
C LEU A 289 17.34 14.40 10.58
N PRO A 290 18.66 14.22 10.39
CA PRO A 290 19.45 15.09 9.53
C PRO A 290 18.91 15.10 8.10
N ALA A 291 19.12 16.19 7.36
CA ALA A 291 18.67 16.32 5.96
C ALA A 291 17.17 16.00 5.75
N THR A 292 16.33 16.38 6.72
CA THR A 292 14.88 16.19 6.68
C THR A 292 14.18 17.54 6.61
N SER A 293 13.07 17.61 5.87
CA SER A 293 12.16 18.76 5.86
C SER A 293 10.72 18.28 5.83
N LEU A 294 9.97 18.53 6.90
CA LEU A 294 8.54 18.23 7.02
C LEU A 294 7.65 19.46 6.75
N ALA A 295 8.24 20.61 6.45
CA ALA A 295 7.54 21.89 6.29
C ALA A 295 6.37 21.85 5.29
N VAL A 296 6.46 21.00 4.27
CA VAL A 296 5.42 20.83 3.24
C VAL A 296 4.71 19.47 3.30
N ALA A 297 5.21 18.54 4.12
CA ALA A 297 4.81 17.13 4.08
C ALA A 297 3.30 16.96 4.27
N PHE A 298 2.70 17.70 5.20
CA PHE A 298 1.28 17.54 5.57
C PHE A 298 0.40 18.72 5.18
N ASN A 299 0.89 19.61 4.31
CA ASN A 299 0.07 20.67 3.74
C ASN A 299 -0.78 20.07 2.63
N ALA A 300 -2.05 19.76 2.92
CA ALA A 300 -2.99 19.32 1.91
C ALA A 300 -3.10 20.40 0.83
N SER A 301 -3.00 19.99 -0.43
CA SER A 301 -3.29 20.88 -1.55
C SER A 301 -4.78 21.23 -1.48
N THR A 302 -5.13 22.39 -0.94
CA THR A 302 -6.43 22.99 -1.23
C THR A 302 -6.49 23.16 -2.73
N THR A 303 -7.26 22.31 -3.40
CA THR A 303 -7.57 22.50 -4.82
C THR A 303 -8.42 23.75 -4.90
N THR A 304 -7.78 24.91 -5.06
CA THR A 304 -8.45 26.13 -5.51
C THR A 304 -8.98 25.82 -6.89
N SER A 305 -10.29 25.59 -7.00
CA SER A 305 -10.98 25.55 -8.29
C SER A 305 -10.81 26.91 -8.96
N PHE A 306 -9.77 27.07 -9.77
CA PHE A 306 -9.74 28.09 -10.81
C PHE A 306 -10.66 27.60 -11.93
N LEU A 307 -11.96 27.77 -11.72
CA LEU A 307 -12.89 27.80 -12.84
C LEU A 307 -12.48 28.97 -13.73
N SER A 308 -12.26 28.63 -14.98
CA SER A 308 -12.11 29.48 -16.15
C SER A 308 -12.89 30.79 -16.03
N ASN A 309 -12.18 31.86 -15.68
CA ASN A 309 -12.57 33.20 -16.11
C ASN A 309 -11.67 33.59 -17.27
N GLY A 310 -12.32 34.07 -18.32
CA GLY A 310 -11.84 34.09 -19.69
C GLY A 310 -10.50 34.79 -19.91
N LEU A 311 -9.85 34.33 -20.97
CA LEU A 311 -8.84 35.06 -21.72
C LEU A 311 -9.26 36.53 -21.91
N ALA A 312 -8.58 37.42 -21.19
CA ALA A 312 -8.25 38.74 -21.69
C ALA A 312 -6.74 38.74 -21.95
N THR A 313 -6.38 38.54 -23.21
CA THR A 313 -5.06 38.83 -23.73
C THR A 313 -4.78 40.31 -23.55
N ASP A 314 -3.77 40.65 -22.76
CA ASP A 314 -3.00 41.87 -23.05
C ASP A 314 -1.52 41.51 -23.09
N ALA A 315 -1.02 41.50 -24.32
CA ALA A 315 0.35 41.22 -24.66
C ALA A 315 1.10 42.55 -24.71
N THR A 316 1.84 42.89 -23.66
CA THR A 316 2.99 43.80 -23.79
C THR A 316 3.95 43.61 -22.62
N ALA A 317 4.87 42.65 -22.76
CA ALA A 317 6.12 42.67 -22.01
C ALA A 317 7.23 42.07 -22.87
N THR A 318 8.14 42.96 -23.26
CA THR A 318 9.38 42.76 -24.02
C THR A 318 10.31 41.75 -23.32
N PRO A 319 11.00 40.86 -24.06
CA PRO A 319 11.93 39.91 -23.45
C PRO A 319 13.22 40.60 -22.99
N VAL A 320 13.56 40.48 -21.70
CA VAL A 320 14.88 40.83 -21.15
C VAL A 320 15.75 39.57 -21.17
N ALA A 321 16.93 39.69 -21.78
CA ALA A 321 17.94 38.65 -21.94
C ALA A 321 18.53 38.17 -20.59
N PRO A 322 19.05 36.92 -20.51
CA PRO A 322 19.66 36.39 -19.30
C PRO A 322 21.01 37.07 -19.00
N ALA A 323 21.12 37.64 -17.79
CA ALA A 323 22.36 38.22 -17.28
C ALA A 323 23.34 37.12 -16.83
N LEU A 324 24.60 37.33 -17.22
CA LEU A 324 25.77 36.50 -16.95
C LEU A 324 26.04 36.32 -15.44
N ALA A 325 26.32 35.09 -15.04
CA ALA A 325 26.86 34.75 -13.72
C ALA A 325 28.30 35.25 -13.56
N PRO A 326 28.72 35.75 -12.39
CA PRO A 326 30.12 36.07 -12.12
C PRO A 326 30.93 34.80 -11.82
N ALA A 327 32.09 34.71 -12.47
CA ALA A 327 33.11 33.68 -12.30
C ALA A 327 33.81 33.79 -10.94
N PHE A 328 34.03 32.65 -10.29
CA PHE A 328 34.95 32.52 -9.16
C PHE A 328 36.35 32.10 -9.66
N PRO A 329 37.44 32.62 -9.08
CA PRO A 329 38.80 32.29 -9.51
C PRO A 329 39.24 30.90 -9.07
N SER A 330 39.85 30.20 -10.02
CA SER A 330 40.59 28.95 -9.86
C SER A 330 41.93 29.19 -9.15
N PHE A 331 42.23 28.40 -8.13
CA PHE A 331 43.59 28.21 -7.64
C PHE A 331 43.93 26.72 -7.72
N GLY A 332 44.82 26.38 -8.64
CA GLY A 332 45.56 25.13 -8.63
C GLY A 332 46.95 25.36 -8.04
N ALA A 333 47.42 24.41 -7.22
CA ALA A 333 48.75 23.79 -7.29
C ALA A 333 49.10 23.05 -5.99
N THR A 334 49.30 21.72 -6.14
CA THR A 334 50.53 21.00 -5.78
C THR A 334 50.94 20.90 -4.31
N SER A 335 50.89 19.68 -3.76
CA SER A 335 52.07 19.05 -3.11
C SER A 335 51.84 17.55 -2.85
N THR A 336 52.64 16.76 -3.55
CA THR A 336 53.04 15.38 -3.21
C THR A 336 53.99 15.40 -2.00
N PRO A 337 54.07 14.31 -1.23
CA PRO A 337 55.40 13.78 -0.97
C PRO A 337 55.50 12.25 -1.11
N SER A 338 56.67 11.87 -1.64
CA SER A 338 57.17 10.50 -1.80
C SER A 338 57.67 9.87 -0.49
N ALA A 339 57.77 8.55 -0.53
CA ALA A 339 58.22 7.62 0.49
C ALA A 339 59.67 7.81 1.00
N LEU A 340 59.94 7.26 2.19
CA LEU A 340 61.29 6.90 2.64
C LEU A 340 61.25 5.61 3.49
N SER A 341 62.23 4.76 3.18
CA SER A 341 62.45 3.38 3.61
C SER A 341 62.86 3.19 5.07
N GLY A 342 62.56 2.01 5.62
CA GLY A 342 63.16 1.46 6.84
C GLY A 342 62.97 -0.06 6.89
N SER A 343 64.07 -0.78 7.11
CA SER A 343 64.33 -2.19 6.79
C SER A 343 63.93 -3.26 7.83
N LEU A 344 63.65 -4.47 7.32
CA LEU A 344 63.80 -5.88 7.81
C LEU A 344 64.74 -6.16 9.01
N PRO A 345 64.73 -7.34 9.69
CA PRO A 345 64.34 -8.71 9.21
C PRO A 345 63.43 -9.50 10.20
N GLY A 346 62.80 -10.65 9.93
CA GLY A 346 62.90 -11.68 8.91
C GLY A 346 62.91 -13.05 9.60
N THR A 347 61.88 -13.89 9.45
CA THR A 347 61.95 -15.38 9.40
C THR A 347 60.57 -16.01 9.13
N GLN A 348 60.39 -16.51 7.90
CA GLN A 348 59.58 -17.68 7.54
C GLN A 348 60.40 -18.96 7.88
N PRO A 349 59.92 -20.23 7.70
CA PRO A 349 58.82 -20.69 6.84
C PRO A 349 57.92 -21.82 7.42
N GLY A 350 56.83 -22.15 6.72
CA GLY A 350 56.37 -23.55 6.66
C GLY A 350 54.87 -23.81 6.49
N THR A 351 54.48 -24.15 5.26
CA THR A 351 53.51 -25.21 4.89
C THR A 351 52.01 -25.07 5.23
N SER A 352 51.22 -24.78 4.19
CA SER A 352 49.92 -25.45 3.92
C SER A 352 50.17 -26.90 3.48
N PRO A 353 49.22 -27.87 3.41
CA PRO A 353 47.75 -27.75 3.48
C PRO A 353 47.05 -28.81 4.37
N THR A 354 45.74 -28.63 4.65
CA THR A 354 44.67 -29.67 4.60
C THR A 354 43.39 -29.21 5.31
N ASP A 355 42.30 -29.07 4.53
CA ASP A 355 40.95 -29.42 4.98
C ASP A 355 40.90 -30.94 5.23
N PRO A 356 40.23 -31.44 6.29
CA PRO A 356 38.79 -31.71 6.16
C PRO A 356 37.99 -31.66 7.48
N PHE A 357 36.83 -30.99 7.49
CA PHE A 357 35.74 -31.35 8.40
C PHE A 357 34.45 -31.61 7.63
N ALA A 358 34.30 -32.88 7.24
CA ALA A 358 33.02 -33.52 7.04
C ALA A 358 32.60 -34.14 8.38
N LEU A 359 31.41 -33.79 8.89
CA LEU A 359 30.74 -34.56 9.95
C LEU A 359 29.45 -35.13 9.37
N THR A 360 29.47 -36.44 9.16
CA THR A 360 28.33 -37.30 8.90
C THR A 360 27.60 -37.68 10.20
N PRO A 361 26.30 -38.04 10.13
CA PRO A 361 25.43 -38.24 11.28
C PRO A 361 25.60 -39.62 11.93
N SER A 362 25.45 -39.68 13.26
CA SER A 362 25.37 -40.93 14.02
C SER A 362 23.92 -41.36 14.24
N ALA A 363 23.70 -42.66 14.07
CA ALA A 363 22.41 -43.35 14.13
C ALA A 363 21.99 -43.78 15.56
N LEU A 364 20.67 -43.92 15.70
CA LEU A 364 19.82 -44.82 16.52
C LEU A 364 20.45 -45.71 17.62
N PRO A 365 19.69 -45.97 18.70
CA PRO A 365 18.99 -47.27 18.73
C PRO A 365 17.55 -47.24 19.28
N THR A 366 16.68 -48.06 18.68
CA THR A 366 15.41 -48.58 19.21
C THR A 366 15.67 -49.74 20.20
N PRO A 367 14.77 -50.01 21.18
CA PRO A 367 13.74 -51.04 20.93
C PRO A 367 12.36 -50.82 21.57
N SER A 368 11.33 -51.27 20.84
CA SER A 368 10.21 -52.13 21.27
C SER A 368 9.22 -51.68 22.36
N GLY A 369 7.93 -51.60 21.99
CA GLY A 369 6.82 -51.77 22.94
C GLY A 369 5.45 -51.27 22.46
N THR A 370 4.72 -52.07 21.67
CA THR A 370 3.25 -52.03 21.51
C THR A 370 2.63 -53.03 22.51
N PRO A 371 1.37 -52.86 23.00
CA PRO A 371 0.19 -53.10 22.15
C PRO A 371 -1.02 -52.15 22.37
N SER A 372 -1.76 -51.97 21.27
CA SER A 372 -3.23 -51.93 21.12
C SER A 372 -4.15 -51.21 22.12
N ALA A 373 -4.94 -50.27 21.59
CA ALA A 373 -6.39 -50.27 21.79
C ALA A 373 -7.11 -49.64 20.59
N THR A 374 -7.89 -50.49 19.92
CA THR A 374 -8.84 -50.21 18.84
C THR A 374 -10.14 -49.67 19.43
N LEU A 375 -10.67 -48.57 18.91
CA LEU A 375 -12.11 -48.30 18.96
C LEU A 375 -12.57 -47.79 17.58
N ALA A 376 -13.20 -48.70 16.86
CA ALA A 376 -14.05 -48.41 15.72
C ALA A 376 -15.46 -48.10 16.24
N PHE A 377 -16.12 -47.10 15.65
CA PHE A 377 -17.58 -47.05 15.60
C PHE A 377 -18.01 -46.83 14.15
N SER A 378 -18.94 -47.66 13.73
CA SER A 378 -19.51 -47.71 12.39
C SER A 378 -21.02 -47.47 12.44
N THR A 379 -21.55 -46.94 11.33
CA THR A 379 -22.96 -46.96 10.84
C THR A 379 -23.97 -46.09 11.59
N THR A 380 -24.80 -45.25 10.97
CA THR A 380 -25.75 -45.52 9.85
C THR A 380 -26.31 -44.19 9.28
N PRO A 381 -26.78 -44.11 8.01
CA PRO A 381 -27.18 -42.86 7.35
C PRO A 381 -28.68 -42.53 7.44
N GLY A 382 -29.03 -41.25 7.38
CA GLY A 382 -30.41 -40.74 7.33
C GLY A 382 -30.63 -39.74 6.19
N LEU A 383 -31.50 -40.13 5.26
CA LEU A 383 -32.03 -39.36 4.14
C LEU A 383 -32.94 -38.20 4.59
N GLY A 384 -33.02 -37.12 3.80
CA GLY A 384 -34.31 -36.44 3.59
C GLY A 384 -34.31 -34.91 3.43
N ALA A 385 -34.68 -34.49 2.21
CA ALA A 385 -35.50 -33.33 1.87
C ALA A 385 -34.83 -31.97 1.56
N SER A 386 -34.76 -31.71 0.25
CA SER A 386 -34.81 -30.40 -0.40
C SER A 386 -36.02 -29.56 0.01
N LEU A 387 -35.82 -28.26 0.13
CA LEU A 387 -36.86 -27.26 -0.14
C LEU A 387 -36.28 -26.11 -0.96
N THR A 388 -36.62 -26.17 -2.25
CA THR A 388 -36.64 -25.06 -3.20
C THR A 388 -37.72 -24.05 -2.83
N THR A 389 -37.37 -22.77 -2.75
CA THR A 389 -38.31 -21.67 -3.02
C THR A 389 -37.57 -20.45 -3.56
N THR A 390 -37.84 -20.14 -4.84
CA THR A 390 -37.71 -18.81 -5.46
C THR A 390 -39.14 -18.31 -5.71
N PRO A 391 -39.43 -17.04 -5.42
CA PRO A 391 -39.85 -16.10 -6.49
C PRO A 391 -39.35 -14.67 -6.17
N ALA A 392 -39.40 -13.63 -6.99
CA ALA A 392 -39.61 -13.37 -8.42
C ALA A 392 -39.19 -11.89 -8.62
N ALA A 393 -38.81 -11.51 -9.84
CA ALA A 393 -38.42 -10.15 -10.21
C ALA A 393 -39.63 -9.24 -10.50
N SER A 394 -39.50 -7.92 -10.25
CA SER A 394 -40.23 -6.88 -11.00
C SER A 394 -39.53 -5.51 -10.99
N THR A 395 -39.04 -5.12 -12.17
CA THR A 395 -39.13 -3.80 -12.85
C THR A 395 -38.97 -2.46 -12.09
N GLY A 396 -37.82 -1.79 -12.35
CA GLY A 396 -37.64 -0.42 -12.92
C GLY A 396 -38.29 0.83 -12.30
N VAL A 397 -37.47 1.85 -11.96
CA VAL A 397 -37.44 3.24 -12.50
C VAL A 397 -36.49 4.13 -11.66
N SER A 398 -35.62 4.87 -12.36
CA SER A 398 -34.91 6.15 -12.10
C SER A 398 -34.42 6.60 -10.70
N SER A 399 -33.10 6.79 -10.61
CA SER A 399 -32.31 7.85 -9.94
C SER A 399 -32.94 8.78 -8.89
N THR A 400 -32.45 8.73 -7.64
CA THR A 400 -31.91 9.89 -6.87
C THR A 400 -31.19 9.45 -5.58
N THR A 401 -30.15 10.20 -5.23
CA THR A 401 -29.24 10.11 -4.07
C THR A 401 -29.96 10.05 -2.71
N ALA A 402 -29.66 9.06 -1.86
CA ALA A 402 -29.91 9.11 -0.40
C ALA A 402 -29.09 8.03 0.36
N LEU A 403 -28.51 8.42 1.51
CA LEU A 403 -27.81 7.54 2.46
C LEU A 403 -28.71 6.38 2.97
N PRO A 404 -28.15 5.23 3.40
CA PRO A 404 -28.93 4.23 4.11
C PRO A 404 -29.26 4.71 5.54
N ASN A 405 -30.56 4.70 5.83
CA ASN A 405 -31.22 5.13 7.06
C ASN A 405 -30.78 4.35 8.30
N ALA A 406 -30.46 5.07 9.38
CA ALA A 406 -30.49 4.57 10.75
C ALA A 406 -31.97 4.41 11.22
N PRO A 407 -32.27 3.55 12.22
CA PRO A 407 -33.64 3.40 12.71
C PRO A 407 -34.12 4.69 13.37
N GLN A 408 -35.22 5.25 12.86
CA GLN A 408 -35.87 6.43 13.44
C GLN A 408 -36.59 6.05 14.74
N GLY A 409 -36.02 6.49 15.87
CA GLY A 409 -36.74 6.62 17.14
C GLY A 409 -37.68 7.84 17.11
N PRO A 410 -38.64 7.93 18.04
CA PRO A 410 -39.67 8.96 18.03
C PRO A 410 -39.15 10.26 18.65
N ASP A 411 -38.26 10.97 17.96
CA ASP A 411 -38.20 12.43 18.00
C ASP A 411 -37.22 12.91 16.92
N PRO A 412 -37.64 13.73 15.94
CA PRO A 412 -36.71 14.40 15.05
C PRO A 412 -35.99 15.51 15.83
N CYS A 413 -34.68 15.36 16.06
CA CYS A 413 -33.83 16.42 16.62
C CYS A 413 -34.02 17.71 15.81
N THR A 414 -34.64 18.72 16.42
CA THR A 414 -34.96 20.00 15.75
C THR A 414 -33.96 21.10 16.09
N GLY A 415 -32.96 20.81 16.92
CA GLY A 415 -31.89 21.73 17.28
C GLY A 415 -30.57 21.43 16.56
N ASP A 416 -29.52 22.12 17.00
CA ASP A 416 -28.15 22.01 16.50
C ASP A 416 -27.34 20.95 17.25
N GLU A 417 -28.00 20.08 18.03
CA GLU A 417 -27.33 19.13 18.89
C GLU A 417 -26.65 18.01 18.09
N GLN A 418 -25.36 17.81 18.34
CA GLN A 418 -24.60 16.68 17.79
C GLN A 418 -24.28 15.69 18.89
N ILE A 419 -24.52 14.40 18.64
CA ILE A 419 -24.22 13.31 19.57
C ILE A 419 -23.02 12.49 19.11
N LEU A 420 -22.12 12.21 20.04
CA LEU A 420 -20.88 11.48 19.86
C LEU A 420 -20.78 10.35 20.89
N PHE A 421 -20.17 9.24 20.47
CA PHE A 421 -19.97 8.06 21.29
C PHE A 421 -18.48 7.71 21.33
N SER A 422 -17.97 7.40 22.53
CA SER A 422 -16.62 6.88 22.73
C SER A 422 -16.64 5.66 23.64
N PRO A 423 -16.15 4.49 23.20
CA PRO A 423 -15.69 4.22 21.83
C PRO A 423 -16.85 4.26 20.82
N LYS A 424 -16.53 4.58 19.55
CA LYS A 424 -17.54 4.64 18.46
C LYS A 424 -18.25 3.30 18.20
N LYS A 425 -17.65 2.20 18.65
CA LYS A 425 -18.18 0.83 18.61
C LYS A 425 -18.01 0.19 19.98
N PRO A 426 -18.93 0.41 20.93
CA PRO A 426 -18.83 -0.15 22.26
C PRO A 426 -19.13 -1.66 22.27
N TYR A 427 -18.45 -2.39 23.14
CA TYR A 427 -18.68 -3.82 23.36
C TYR A 427 -19.54 -4.01 24.63
N VAL A 428 -20.13 -5.19 24.79
CA VAL A 428 -20.90 -5.48 26.01
C VAL A 428 -19.96 -5.50 27.21
N GLY A 429 -20.26 -4.70 28.23
CA GLY A 429 -19.46 -4.57 29.45
C GLY A 429 -18.35 -3.52 29.39
N THR A 430 -18.28 -2.70 28.33
CA THR A 430 -17.39 -1.53 28.29
C THR A 430 -18.16 -0.24 28.58
N ASP A 431 -17.58 0.62 29.42
CA ASP A 431 -18.13 1.96 29.66
C ASP A 431 -18.15 2.77 28.35
N VAL A 432 -19.30 3.36 28.06
CA VAL A 432 -19.53 4.22 26.89
C VAL A 432 -19.70 5.65 27.36
N LEU A 433 -18.81 6.52 26.90
CA LEU A 433 -19.01 7.96 27.00
C LEU A 433 -19.92 8.42 25.88
N VAL A 434 -21.03 9.04 26.25
CA VAL A 434 -21.92 9.75 25.34
C VAL A 434 -21.74 11.23 25.56
N ALA A 435 -21.34 11.96 24.53
CA ALA A 435 -21.20 13.41 24.56
C ALA A 435 -22.19 14.05 23.59
N VAL A 436 -22.92 15.07 24.05
CA VAL A 436 -23.82 15.87 23.22
C VAL A 436 -23.34 17.31 23.24
N THR A 437 -23.22 17.93 22.07
CA THR A 437 -22.77 19.31 21.91
C THR A 437 -23.84 20.19 21.28
N SER A 438 -24.00 21.43 21.76
CA SER A 438 -24.86 22.46 21.14
C SER A 438 -24.26 23.85 21.29
N ALA A 439 -24.49 24.74 20.32
CA ALA A 439 -24.15 26.15 20.44
C ALA A 439 -25.08 26.89 21.42
N THR A 440 -26.26 26.34 21.69
CA THR A 440 -27.25 26.88 22.63
C THR A 440 -27.09 26.23 23.99
N HIS A 441 -27.07 27.02 25.07
CA HIS A 441 -27.05 26.47 26.42
C HIS A 441 -28.43 25.97 26.83
N HIS A 442 -28.51 24.71 27.26
CA HIS A 442 -29.69 24.12 27.85
C HIS A 442 -29.46 23.88 29.35
N ASP A 443 -30.48 24.09 30.18
CA ASP A 443 -30.37 23.81 31.62
C ASP A 443 -30.06 22.32 31.83
N VAL A 444 -28.92 22.01 32.44
CA VAL A 444 -28.45 20.65 32.75
C VAL A 444 -29.49 19.81 33.50
N ARG A 445 -30.42 20.43 34.24
CA ARG A 445 -31.53 19.73 34.93
C ARG A 445 -32.62 19.22 33.99
N ALA A 446 -32.73 19.84 32.82
CA ALA A 446 -33.65 19.47 31.76
C ALA A 446 -33.02 18.48 30.77
N VAL A 447 -31.69 18.41 30.68
CA VAL A 447 -30.99 17.47 29.79
C VAL A 447 -30.99 16.06 30.37
N ARG A 448 -31.52 15.09 29.61
CA ARG A 448 -31.61 13.68 30.03
C ARG A 448 -31.24 12.75 28.89
N LEU A 449 -30.45 11.73 29.22
CA LEU A 449 -30.21 10.61 28.32
C LEU A 449 -31.21 9.50 28.64
N THR A 450 -32.05 9.13 27.68
CA THR A 450 -33.08 8.09 27.85
C THR A 450 -32.75 6.90 26.95
N GLY A 451 -32.77 5.70 27.52
CA GLY A 451 -32.46 4.47 26.80
C GLY A 451 -32.72 3.22 27.63
N PRO A 452 -32.53 2.02 27.06
CA PRO A 452 -32.74 0.76 27.75
C PRO A 452 -31.71 0.49 28.87
N VAL A 453 -30.61 1.23 28.89
CA VAL A 453 -29.53 1.11 29.89
C VAL A 453 -29.52 2.36 30.78
N LYS A 454 -29.23 2.16 32.07
CA LYS A 454 -29.18 3.25 33.05
C LYS A 454 -27.92 4.09 32.83
N SER A 455 -28.09 5.38 32.54
CA SER A 455 -26.97 6.31 32.42
C SER A 455 -26.47 6.79 33.80
N GLY A 456 -25.20 7.18 33.86
CA GLY A 456 -24.62 7.94 34.96
C GLY A 456 -25.21 9.36 35.09
N GLN A 457 -24.67 10.13 36.03
CA GLN A 457 -25.01 11.55 36.17
C GLN A 457 -24.45 12.35 34.99
N VAL A 458 -25.21 13.36 34.54
CA VAL A 458 -24.75 14.28 33.50
C VAL A 458 -23.64 15.16 34.05
N THR A 459 -22.57 15.33 33.29
CA THR A 459 -21.51 16.32 33.55
C THR A 459 -21.53 17.36 32.44
N GLU A 460 -21.44 18.64 32.80
CA GLU A 460 -21.50 19.76 31.87
C GLU A 460 -20.16 20.49 31.81
N ARG A 461 -19.75 20.89 30.60
CA ARG A 461 -18.61 21.78 30.38
C ARG A 461 -18.76 22.65 29.13
N ALA A 462 -17.97 23.72 29.04
CA ALA A 462 -17.81 24.47 27.81
C ALA A 462 -16.95 23.70 26.79
N GLY A 463 -17.33 23.73 25.52
CA GLY A 463 -16.62 23.14 24.39
C GLY A 463 -16.36 24.16 23.27
N LEU A 464 -15.62 23.75 22.23
CA LEU A 464 -15.21 24.64 21.13
C LEU A 464 -16.40 25.19 20.33
N GLU A 465 -17.49 24.44 20.25
CA GLU A 465 -18.70 24.82 19.51
C GLU A 465 -19.87 25.20 20.43
N GLY A 466 -19.62 25.42 21.72
CA GLY A 466 -20.65 25.84 22.70
C GLY A 466 -20.58 25.05 24.00
N TRP A 467 -21.62 24.27 24.29
CA TRP A 467 -21.78 23.50 25.53
C TRP A 467 -21.75 22.01 25.25
N VAL A 468 -21.19 21.26 26.19
CA VAL A 468 -21.05 19.81 26.11
C VAL A 468 -21.64 19.17 27.36
N TRP A 469 -22.57 18.24 27.15
CA TRP A 469 -23.10 17.37 28.20
C TRP A 469 -22.63 15.95 27.99
N GLU A 470 -22.14 15.32 29.05
CA GLU A 470 -21.58 13.98 29.01
C GLU A 470 -22.27 13.03 30.00
N TRP A 471 -22.44 11.80 29.54
CA TRP A 471 -22.87 10.67 30.37
C TRP A 471 -21.92 9.50 30.15
N THR A 472 -21.64 8.79 31.23
CA THR A 472 -21.06 7.44 31.14
C THR A 472 -22.17 6.41 31.30
N ILE A 473 -22.20 5.42 30.41
CA ILE A 473 -23.09 4.27 30.46
C ILE A 473 -22.24 3.03 30.65
N SER A 474 -22.58 2.19 31.64
CA SER A 474 -21.86 0.96 31.96
C SER A 474 -22.62 -0.29 31.54
#